data_AF-A0ABD5DFN6-F1
#
_entry.id   AF-A0ABD5DFN6-F1
#
_cell.length_a   1.000
_cell.length_b   1.000
_cell.length_c   1.000
_cell.angle_alpha   90.00
_cell.angle_beta   90.00
_cell.angle_gamma   90.00
#
_symmetry.space_group_name_H-M   'P 1'
#
loop_
_entity.id
_entity.type
_entity.pdbx_description
1 polymer ?
#
loop_
_entity_poly.entity_id
_entity_poly.type
_entity_poly.pdbx_seq_one_letter_code
_entity_poly.pdbx_strand_id
1 'polypeptide(L)'
;SNGLVDTGFGRLTTNGVWVNAPSGVRTSLKGRLHGNKTDAFADFFGVSTPVKDSPFDIDYDLHWRAPPWSPDVASLNGIIKSHLGKGQFTDLST
;
A
#
# COMPACT_ATOMS: atom_id res chain seq x y z
N SER A 1 15.65 -1.15 -5.44
CA SER A 1 15.22 -0.11 -6.39
C SER A 1 14.30 0.84 -5.63
N ASN A 2 14.56 2.16 -5.67
CA ASN A 2 13.81 3.18 -4.92
C ASN A 2 12.63 3.72 -5.75
N GLY A 3 11.52 2.99 -5.80
CA GLY A 3 10.30 3.44 -6.46
C GLY A 3 9.71 4.66 -5.76
N LEU A 4 9.26 5.65 -6.53
CA LEU A 4 8.58 6.86 -6.07
C LEU A 4 7.32 7.09 -6.92
N VAL A 5 6.20 7.31 -6.25
CA VAL A 5 5.00 7.90 -6.83
C VAL A 5 4.70 9.16 -6.03
N ASP A 6 4.54 10.28 -6.72
CA ASP A 6 4.17 11.55 -6.11
C ASP A 6 3.01 12.14 -6.93
N THR A 7 1.85 12.24 -6.29
CA THR A 7 0.62 12.73 -6.93
C THR A 7 0.34 14.19 -6.57
N GLY A 8 1.19 14.83 -5.75
CA GLY A 8 0.98 16.16 -5.19
C GLY A 8 0.08 16.20 -3.95
N PHE A 9 -0.80 15.22 -3.76
CA PHE A 9 -1.64 15.06 -2.56
C PHE A 9 -1.23 13.86 -1.69
N GLY A 10 -0.39 12.98 -2.22
CA GLY A 10 0.25 11.91 -1.48
C GLY A 10 1.51 11.41 -2.17
N ARG A 11 2.37 10.77 -1.40
CA ARG A 11 3.64 10.22 -1.84
C ARG A 11 3.78 8.79 -1.36
N LEU A 12 4.15 7.90 -2.27
CA LEU A 12 4.54 6.52 -2.01
C LEU A 12 6.01 6.35 -2.35
N THR A 13 6.77 5.77 -1.42
CA THR A 13 8.11 5.26 -1.66
C THR A 13 8.11 3.76 -1.44
N THR A 14 8.77 3.00 -2.33
CA THR A 14 8.83 1.55 -2.19
C THR A 14 10.18 1.00 -2.63
N ASN A 15 10.63 -0.01 -1.92
CA ASN A 15 11.72 -0.88 -2.27
C ASN A 15 11.19 -2.30 -2.38
N GLY A 16 11.53 -2.99 -3.47
CA GLY A 16 11.09 -4.34 -3.73
C GLY A 16 12.24 -5.27 -4.11
N VAL A 17 12.09 -6.53 -3.75
CA VAL A 17 12.87 -7.64 -4.28
C VAL A 17 11.89 -8.72 -4.74
N TRP A 18 12.08 -9.18 -5.97
CA TRP A 18 11.40 -10.34 -6.51
C TRP A 18 12.44 -11.39 -6.88
N VAL A 19 12.23 -12.62 -6.43
CA VAL A 19 13.08 -13.76 -6.76
C VAL A 19 12.23 -14.81 -7.43
N ASN A 20 12.64 -15.23 -8.62
CA ASN A 20 12.09 -16.37 -9.34
C ASN A 20 13.19 -17.43 -9.45
N ALA A 21 13.17 -18.40 -8.55
CA ALA A 21 14.19 -19.46 -8.46
C ALA A 21 13.53 -20.84 -8.37
N PRO A 22 14.26 -21.93 -8.69
CA PRO A 22 13.75 -23.29 -8.53
C PRO A 22 13.31 -23.63 -7.09
N SER A 23 13.90 -22.96 -6.09
CA SER A 23 13.52 -23.07 -4.67
C SER A 23 12.20 -22.39 -4.33
N GLY A 24 11.60 -21.65 -5.27
CA GLY A 24 10.33 -20.97 -5.12
C GLY A 24 10.36 -19.51 -5.59
N VAL A 25 9.16 -18.98 -5.82
CA VAL A 25 8.94 -17.56 -6.12
C VAL A 25 8.68 -16.82 -4.82
N ARG A 26 9.34 -15.68 -4.61
CA ARG A 26 9.05 -14.78 -3.49
C ARG A 26 9.10 -13.33 -3.92
N THR A 27 8.24 -12.54 -3.31
CA THR A 27 8.25 -11.08 -3.41
C THR A 27 8.32 -10.51 -2.01
N SER A 28 9.15 -9.48 -1.83
CA SER A 28 9.23 -8.68 -0.62
C SER A 28 9.15 -7.21 -1.01
N LEU A 29 8.19 -6.48 -0.45
CA LEU A 29 8.01 -5.04 -0.66
C LEU A 29 8.04 -4.33 0.69
N LYS A 30 8.81 -3.25 0.76
CA LYS A 30 8.86 -2.35 1.90
C LYS A 30 8.67 -0.93 1.42
N GLY A 31 7.92 -0.13 2.14
CA GLY A 31 7.68 1.23 1.71
C GLY A 31 6.94 2.06 2.72
N ARG A 32 6.71 3.30 2.31
CA ARG A 32 5.96 4.29 3.06
C ARG A 32 5.02 5.04 2.15
N LEU A 33 3.79 5.25 2.60
CA LEU A 33 2.79 6.10 1.98
C LEU A 33 2.44 7.22 2.94
N HIS A 34 2.43 8.47 2.48
CA HIS A 34 1.96 9.57 3.31
C HIS A 34 1.27 10.64 2.45
N GLY A 35 0.32 11.36 3.04
CA GLY A 35 -0.43 12.39 2.33
C GLY A 35 -1.49 13.04 3.20
N ASN A 36 -2.17 14.03 2.62
CA ASN A 36 -3.14 14.85 3.35
C ASN A 36 -4.60 14.45 3.10
N LYS A 37 -4.85 13.62 2.07
CA LYS A 37 -6.18 13.19 1.65
C LYS A 37 -6.18 11.71 1.26
N THR A 38 -6.57 10.84 2.20
CA THR A 38 -6.62 9.37 2.03
C THR A 38 -7.45 8.95 0.82
N ASP A 39 -8.59 9.58 0.59
CA ASP A 39 -9.51 9.24 -0.50
C ASP A 39 -8.96 9.60 -1.88
N ALA A 40 -8.46 10.83 -2.06
CA ALA A 40 -7.82 11.21 -3.31
C ALA A 40 -6.63 10.29 -3.66
N PHE A 41 -5.88 9.85 -2.64
CA PHE A 41 -4.77 8.93 -2.82
C PHE A 41 -5.21 7.50 -3.14
N ALA A 42 -6.27 6.99 -2.51
CA ALA A 42 -6.84 5.68 -2.83
C ALA A 42 -7.44 5.65 -4.24
N ASP A 43 -8.15 6.72 -4.63
CA ASP A 43 -8.77 6.87 -5.95
C ASP A 43 -7.73 6.88 -7.08
N PHE A 44 -6.52 7.44 -6.85
CA PHE A 44 -5.41 7.37 -7.82
C PHE A 44 -5.04 5.93 -8.19
N PHE A 45 -5.14 4.99 -7.24
CA PHE A 45 -4.92 3.56 -7.47
C PHE A 45 -6.20 2.79 -7.84
N GLY A 46 -7.31 3.50 -8.05
CA GLY A 46 -8.61 2.90 -8.37
C GLY A 46 -9.25 2.17 -7.19
N VAL A 47 -8.86 2.48 -5.95
CA VAL A 47 -9.37 1.86 -4.73
C VAL A 47 -10.38 2.78 -4.05
N SER A 48 -11.59 2.29 -3.82
CA SER A 48 -12.58 3.01 -3.01
C SER A 48 -12.30 2.84 -1.51
N THR A 49 -12.44 3.92 -0.75
CA THR A 49 -12.27 3.92 0.71
C THR A 49 -13.37 4.75 1.39
N PRO A 50 -13.92 4.27 2.52
CA PRO A 50 -14.87 5.04 3.32
C PRO A 50 -14.20 6.16 4.13
N VAL A 51 -12.87 6.18 4.22
CA VAL A 51 -12.11 7.21 4.95
C VAL A 51 -11.86 8.40 4.03
N LYS A 52 -12.51 9.53 4.31
CA LYS A 52 -12.43 10.77 3.51
C LYS A 52 -11.68 11.87 4.26
N ASP A 53 -10.97 12.71 3.51
CA ASP A 53 -10.29 13.93 3.99
C ASP A 53 -9.39 13.72 5.23
N SER A 54 -8.86 12.51 5.39
CA SER A 54 -7.94 12.16 6.48
C SER A 54 -6.50 12.24 5.99
N PRO A 55 -5.58 12.91 6.70
CA PRO A 55 -4.15 12.72 6.50
C PRO A 55 -3.75 11.29 6.87
N PHE A 56 -2.78 10.71 6.17
CA PHE A 56 -2.32 9.36 6.43
C PHE A 56 -0.79 9.28 6.43
N ASP A 57 -0.28 8.36 7.23
CA ASP A 57 1.11 7.94 7.26
C ASP A 57 1.14 6.42 7.50
N ILE A 58 1.62 5.68 6.51
CA ILE A 58 1.59 4.21 6.49
C ILE A 58 2.98 3.71 6.14
N ASP A 59 3.57 2.93 7.04
CA ASP A 59 4.75 2.13 6.78
C ASP A 59 4.35 0.66 6.59
N TYR A 60 4.94 -0.01 5.61
CA TYR A 60 4.69 -1.44 5.38
C TYR A 60 5.99 -2.20 5.08
N ASP A 61 6.00 -3.46 5.49
CA ASP A 61 7.03 -4.45 5.17
C ASP A 61 6.31 -5.78 4.96
N LEU A 62 6.13 -6.17 3.69
CA LEU A 62 5.27 -7.26 3.26
C LEU A 62 6.04 -8.27 2.43
N HIS A 63 5.66 -9.55 2.55
CA HIS A 63 6.25 -10.62 1.78
C HIS A 63 5.27 -11.77 1.51
N TRP A 64 5.34 -12.33 0.30
CA TRP A 64 4.48 -13.43 -0.16
C TRP A 64 5.21 -14.34 -1.16
N ARG A 65 4.64 -15.52 -1.42
CA ARG A 65 5.23 -16.57 -2.29
C ARG A 65 4.67 -16.58 -3.71
N ALA A 66 4.65 -15.41 -4.37
CA ALA A 66 4.20 -15.25 -5.75
C ALA A 66 4.83 -13.99 -6.39
N PRO A 67 4.67 -13.75 -7.71
CA PRO A 67 5.13 -12.53 -8.36
C PRO A 67 4.47 -11.24 -7.80
N PRO A 68 5.07 -10.06 -8.01
CA PRO A 68 4.57 -8.82 -7.43
C PRO A 68 3.19 -8.38 -7.95
N TRP A 69 2.83 -8.73 -9.18
CA TRP A 69 1.54 -8.39 -9.80
C TRP A 69 0.40 -9.37 -9.51
N SER A 70 0.69 -10.49 -8.82
CA SER A 70 -0.31 -11.49 -8.46
C SER A 70 -0.01 -12.06 -7.07
N PRO A 71 -0.22 -11.27 -6.00
CA PRO A 71 0.07 -11.71 -4.63
C PRO A 71 -0.74 -12.94 -4.24
N ASP A 72 -0.06 -13.93 -3.66
CA ASP A 72 -0.72 -15.06 -3.02
C ASP A 72 -1.09 -14.68 -1.58
N VAL A 73 -2.37 -14.37 -1.36
CA VAL A 73 -2.87 -13.90 -0.07
C VAL A 73 -2.66 -14.92 1.05
N ALA A 74 -2.71 -16.22 0.73
CA ALA A 74 -2.53 -17.27 1.73
C ALA A 74 -1.10 -17.34 2.29
N SER A 75 -0.11 -16.84 1.56
CA SER A 75 1.28 -16.74 2.02
C SER A 75 1.73 -15.34 2.38
N LEU A 76 0.83 -14.34 2.25
CA LEU A 76 1.12 -12.97 2.63
C LEU A 76 1.37 -12.88 4.13
N ASN A 77 2.50 -12.29 4.48
CA ASN A 77 2.90 -12.03 5.86
C ASN A 77 3.73 -10.75 5.91
N GLY A 78 3.81 -10.13 7.08
CA GLY A 78 4.49 -8.86 7.28
C GLY A 78 3.77 -7.97 8.28
N ILE A 79 4.11 -6.68 8.22
CA ILE A 79 3.61 -5.66 9.14
C ILE A 79 3.13 -4.46 8.34
N ILE A 80 2.00 -3.92 8.77
CA ILE A 80 1.52 -2.61 8.36
C ILE A 80 1.38 -1.76 9.62
N LYS A 81 1.99 -0.58 9.62
CA LYS A 81 1.81 0.44 10.65
C LYS A 81 1.13 1.62 9.99
N SER A 82 -0.10 1.91 10.41
CA SER A 82 -0.90 2.99 9.84
C SER A 82 -1.26 4.01 10.92
N HIS A 83 -1.05 5.28 10.61
CA HIS A 83 -1.59 6.40 11.34
C HIS A 83 -2.54 7.16 10.42
N LEU A 84 -3.79 7.32 10.86
CA LEU A 84 -4.79 8.12 10.18
C LEU A 84 -5.14 9.31 11.06
N GLY A 85 -5.02 10.50 10.50
CA GLY A 85 -5.38 11.74 11.14
C GLY A 85 -6.89 11.96 11.15
N LYS A 86 -7.31 13.12 11.66
CA LYS A 86 -8.71 13.52 11.67
C LYS A 86 -9.28 13.50 10.24
N GLY A 87 -10.44 12.90 10.08
CA GLY A 87 -11.18 12.81 8.82
C GLY A 87 -12.60 12.34 9.12
N GLN A 88 -13.31 11.90 8.07
CA GLN A 88 -14.67 11.40 8.19
C GLN A 88 -14.75 9.95 7.69
N PHE A 89 -15.54 9.13 8.36
CA PHE A 89 -15.99 7.86 7.79
C PHE A 89 -17.33 8.13 7.10
N THR A 90 -17.37 7.97 5.79
CA THR A 90 -18.61 8.07 5.01
C THR A 90 -19.11 6.66 4.73
N ASP A 91 -20.40 6.45 4.92
CA ASP A 91 -21.03 5.16 4.64
C ASP A 91 -20.93 4.85 3.14
N LEU A 92 -20.38 3.69 2.79
CA LEU A 92 -20.45 3.17 1.43
C LEU A 92 -21.85 2.57 1.31
N SER A 93 -22.79 3.29 0.71
CA SER A 93 -24.12 2.74 0.44
C SER A 93 -23.97 1.38 -0.28
N THR A 94 -24.43 0.33 0.41
CA THR A 94 -24.61 -1.04 -0.10
C THR A 94 -25.57 -1.10 -1.28
#